data_AF-A0A7C3T619-F1
#
_entry.id   AF-A0A7C3T619-F1
#
_cell.length_a   1.000
_cell.length_b   1.000
_cell.length_c   1.000
_cell.angle_alpha   90.00
_cell.angle_beta   90.00
_cell.angle_gamma   90.00
#
_symmetry.space_group_name_H-M   'P 1'
#
loop_
_entity.id
_entity.type
_entity.pdbx_description
1 polymer ?
#
loop_
_entity_poly.entity_id
_entity_poly.type
_entity_poly.pdbx_seq_one_letter_code
_entity_poly.pdbx_strand_id
1 'polypeptide(L)'
;MKNAFLVAAWILALGFLAFGQEEAVPLGIVVEPPSGPLTVRIWVDKPAYAVGETIQIHFELSQAAYVYIWDITPDGKVTQIFPNQYDPQNYFQPCTYTITPSGKGYQFRLTT
;
A
#
# COMPACT_ATOMS: atom_id res chain seq x y z
N MET A 1 27.41 16.99 -68.44
CA MET A 1 26.74 17.71 -67.32
C MET A 1 25.71 16.85 -66.56
N LYS A 2 24.91 16.01 -67.22
CA LYS A 2 23.94 15.11 -66.56
C LYS A 2 24.53 14.17 -65.48
N ASN A 3 25.74 13.65 -65.72
CA ASN A 3 26.34 12.64 -64.84
C ASN A 3 26.84 13.25 -63.51
N ALA A 4 27.23 14.52 -63.49
CA ALA A 4 27.66 15.22 -62.29
C ALA A 4 26.49 15.50 -61.33
N PHE A 5 25.30 15.78 -61.89
CA PHE A 5 24.07 15.95 -61.12
C PHE A 5 23.62 14.64 -60.43
N LEU A 6 23.80 13.51 -61.11
CA LEU A 6 23.50 12.20 -60.55
C LEU A 6 24.42 11.89 -59.36
N VAL A 7 25.72 12.16 -59.46
CA VAL A 7 26.68 11.93 -58.37
C VAL A 7 26.38 12.81 -57.16
N ALA A 8 26.05 14.09 -57.37
CA ALA A 8 25.66 14.99 -56.28
C ALA A 8 24.37 14.54 -55.57
N ALA A 9 23.38 14.04 -56.32
CA ALA A 9 22.15 13.50 -55.76
C ALA A 9 22.39 12.23 -54.93
N TRP A 10 23.33 11.37 -55.34
CA TRP A 10 23.73 10.19 -54.58
C TRP A 10 24.45 10.54 -53.26
N ILE A 11 25.32 11.55 -53.27
CA ILE A 11 26.03 12.00 -52.07
C ILE A 11 25.06 12.64 -51.05
N LEU A 12 24.09 13.41 -51.53
CA LEU A 12 23.01 13.97 -50.70
C LEU A 12 22.12 12.88 -50.11
N ALA A 13 21.76 11.85 -50.89
CA ALA A 13 20.96 10.73 -50.42
C ALA A 13 21.71 9.88 -49.37
N LEU A 14 23.02 9.67 -49.54
CA LEU A 14 23.87 8.97 -48.57
C LEU A 14 24.05 9.76 -47.27
N GLY A 15 24.13 11.09 -47.33
CA GLY A 15 24.21 11.94 -46.14
C GLY A 15 22.95 11.90 -45.27
N PHE A 16 21.78 11.72 -45.87
CA PHE A 16 20.50 11.62 -45.13
C PHE A 16 20.33 10.29 -44.38
N LEU A 17 20.97 9.21 -44.83
CA LEU A 17 20.90 7.90 -44.14
C LEU A 17 21.77 7.82 -42.88
N ALA A 18 22.68 8.78 -42.67
CA ALA A 18 23.58 8.82 -41.52
C ALA A 18 23.03 9.61 -40.32
N PHE A 19 21.92 10.35 -40.49
CA PHE A 19 21.27 11.07 -39.41
C PHE A 19 20.13 10.26 -38.83
N GLY A 20 20.35 9.65 -37.67
CA GLY A 20 19.25 9.29 -36.76
C GLY A 20 18.95 7.80 -36.66
N GLN A 21 19.92 7.03 -36.16
CA GLN A 21 19.58 5.90 -35.30
C GLN A 21 20.16 6.22 -33.92
N GLU A 22 19.45 7.07 -33.20
CA GLU A 22 19.67 7.26 -31.77
C GLU A 22 19.23 5.95 -31.11
N GLU A 23 20.20 5.12 -30.70
CA GLU A 23 19.92 3.87 -30.00
C GLU A 23 19.14 4.21 -28.74
N ALA A 24 17.89 3.76 -28.67
CA ALA A 24 17.08 3.85 -27.47
C ALA A 24 17.75 3.00 -26.38
N VAL A 25 18.56 3.65 -25.54
CA VAL A 25 19.17 2.99 -24.38
C VAL A 25 18.04 2.55 -23.46
N PRO A 26 17.91 1.25 -23.14
CA PRO A 26 16.84 0.78 -22.28
C PRO A 26 16.98 1.45 -20.91
N LEU A 27 15.95 2.18 -20.50
CA LEU A 27 15.85 2.69 -19.13
C LEU A 27 15.85 1.50 -18.18
N GLY A 28 16.85 1.44 -17.29
CA GLY A 28 16.99 0.37 -16.32
C GLY A 28 15.80 0.32 -15.35
N ILE A 29 15.43 -0.88 -14.91
CA ILE A 29 14.42 -1.06 -13.85
C ILE A 29 15.11 -0.77 -12.51
N VAL A 30 14.68 0.28 -11.82
CA VAL A 30 15.11 0.58 -10.45
C VAL A 30 14.13 -0.07 -9.49
N VAL A 31 14.64 -0.93 -8.61
CA VAL A 31 13.86 -1.49 -7.49
C VAL A 31 13.98 -0.52 -6.32
N GLU A 32 12.89 0.18 -6.00
CA GLU A 32 12.83 1.01 -4.80
C GLU A 32 12.29 0.19 -3.62
N PRO A 33 13.00 0.15 -2.48
CA PRO A 33 12.44 -0.45 -1.27
C PRO A 33 11.23 0.35 -0.79
N PRO A 34 10.26 -0.28 -0.09
CA PRO A 34 9.14 0.44 0.51
C PRO A 34 9.66 1.57 1.41
N SER A 35 8.97 2.71 1.36
CA SER A 35 9.42 3.94 2.01
C SER A 35 9.35 3.82 3.54
N GLY A 36 10.52 3.77 4.19
CA GLY A 36 10.67 3.94 5.64
C GLY A 36 10.18 2.75 6.50
N PRO A 37 10.26 2.87 7.85
CA PRO A 37 9.76 1.85 8.76
C PRO A 37 8.23 1.82 8.82
N LEU A 38 7.67 0.65 9.14
CA LEU A 38 6.24 0.51 9.44
C LEU A 38 5.87 1.37 10.66
N THR A 39 4.92 2.27 10.47
CA THR A 39 4.27 3.03 11.54
C THR A 39 2.83 2.57 11.68
N VAL A 40 2.41 2.34 12.92
CA VAL A 40 1.04 1.92 13.26
C VAL A 40 0.49 2.88 14.31
N ARG A 41 -0.73 3.36 14.09
CA ARG A 41 -1.49 4.10 15.09
C ARG A 41 -2.77 3.35 15.39
N ILE A 42 -3.15 3.22 16.66
CA ILE A 42 -4.38 2.57 17.09
C ILE A 42 -5.09 3.44 18.12
N TRP A 43 -6.40 3.55 18.03
CA TRP A 43 -7.22 4.33 18.97
C TRP A 43 -8.66 3.81 19.01
N VAL A 44 -9.40 4.31 20.00
CA VAL A 44 -10.81 4.01 20.22
C VAL A 44 -11.65 5.29 20.14
N ASP A 45 -12.97 5.16 19.95
CA ASP A 45 -13.88 6.30 19.78
C ASP A 45 -14.10 7.14 21.06
N LYS A 46 -13.93 6.54 22.25
CA LYS A 46 -14.08 7.22 23.54
C LYS A 46 -12.93 6.88 24.49
N PRO A 47 -12.54 7.82 25.38
CA PRO A 47 -11.50 7.56 26.37
C PRO A 47 -11.94 6.61 27.51
N ALA A 48 -13.25 6.45 27.72
CA ALA A 48 -13.84 5.59 28.73
C ALA A 48 -15.20 5.08 28.27
N TYR A 49 -15.56 3.88 28.72
CA TYR A 49 -16.81 3.20 28.39
C TYR A 49 -17.48 2.70 29.67
N ALA A 50 -18.80 2.74 29.70
CA ALA A 50 -19.58 1.99 30.68
C ALA A 50 -19.67 0.52 30.28
N VAL A 51 -19.89 -0.35 31.26
CA VAL A 51 -20.11 -1.78 31.01
C VAL A 51 -21.30 -1.95 30.06
N GLY A 52 -21.13 -2.79 29.05
CA GLY A 52 -22.13 -3.03 28.02
C GLY A 52 -22.05 -2.11 26.81
N GLU A 53 -21.28 -1.02 26.87
CA GLU A 53 -21.08 -0.15 25.71
C GLU A 53 -20.23 -0.82 24.64
N THR A 54 -20.56 -0.50 23.39
CA THR A 54 -19.82 -0.96 22.22
C THR A 54 -18.60 -0.07 22.00
N ILE A 55 -17.47 -0.70 21.67
CA ILE A 55 -16.19 -0.05 21.38
C ILE A 55 -15.93 -0.12 19.88
N GLN A 56 -15.54 1.00 19.27
CA GLN A 56 -15.00 1.04 17.92
C GLN A 56 -13.48 1.18 17.98
N ILE A 57 -12.79 0.27 17.31
CA ILE A 57 -11.33 0.27 17.25
C ILE A 57 -10.93 0.75 15.86
N HIS A 58 -10.06 1.75 15.81
CA HIS A 58 -9.48 2.28 14.58
C HIS A 58 -7.99 2.02 14.56
N PHE A 59 -7.44 1.75 13.38
CA PHE A 59 -6.00 1.70 13.20
C PHE A 59 -5.58 2.29 11.85
N GLU A 60 -4.36 2.80 11.78
CA GLU A 60 -3.76 3.41 10.60
C GLU A 60 -2.40 2.77 10.34
N LEU A 61 -2.12 2.48 9.06
CA LEU A 61 -0.88 1.85 8.60
C LEU A 61 -0.15 2.72 7.57
N SER A 62 1.17 2.88 7.73
CA SER A 62 2.01 3.57 6.74
C SER A 62 2.41 2.69 5.54
N GLN A 63 2.33 1.37 5.69
CA GLN A 63 2.68 0.38 4.68
C GLN A 63 1.79 -0.86 4.82
N ALA A 64 1.71 -1.69 3.78
CA ALA A 64 0.92 -2.91 3.85
C ALA A 64 1.44 -3.87 4.94
N ALA A 65 0.55 -4.43 5.75
CA ALA A 65 0.90 -5.25 6.91
C ALA A 65 -0.22 -6.21 7.32
N TYR A 66 0.17 -7.26 8.04
CA TYR A 66 -0.76 -8.10 8.79
C TYR A 66 -1.04 -7.50 10.17
N VAL A 67 -2.30 -7.39 10.54
CA VAL A 67 -2.75 -6.73 11.78
C VAL A 67 -3.35 -7.75 12.74
N TYR A 68 -2.86 -7.75 13.98
CA TYR A 68 -3.41 -8.52 15.09
C TYR A 68 -3.70 -7.55 16.23
N ILE A 69 -4.90 -7.61 16.80
CA ILE A 69 -5.30 -6.78 17.94
C ILE A 69 -5.59 -7.69 19.13
N TRP A 70 -4.99 -7.33 20.26
CA TRP A 70 -5.11 -8.04 21.52
C TRP A 70 -5.75 -7.15 22.57
N ASP A 71 -6.69 -7.71 23.32
CA ASP A 71 -7.19 -7.17 24.56
C ASP A 71 -6.31 -7.65 25.71
N ILE A 72 -5.94 -6.73 26.59
CA ILE A 72 -5.13 -6.99 27.78
C ILE A 72 -5.85 -6.37 28.96
N THR A 73 -6.44 -7.22 29.80
CA THR A 73 -7.20 -6.79 30.97
C THR A 73 -6.26 -6.46 32.15
N PRO A 74 -6.73 -5.70 33.17
CA PRO A 74 -5.89 -5.30 34.31
C PRO A 74 -5.29 -6.45 35.14
N ASP A 75 -5.93 -7.63 35.12
CA ASP A 75 -5.43 -8.88 35.73
C ASP A 75 -4.38 -9.60 34.84
N GLY A 76 -4.02 -9.03 33.69
CA GLY A 76 -2.98 -9.54 32.80
C GLY A 76 -3.45 -10.62 31.84
N LYS A 77 -4.76 -10.88 31.73
CA LYS A 77 -5.27 -11.83 30.73
C LYS A 77 -5.17 -11.20 29.34
N VAL A 78 -4.53 -11.93 28.43
CA VAL A 78 -4.27 -11.52 27.05
C VAL A 78 -5.16 -12.33 26.12
N THR A 79 -6.00 -11.66 25.33
CA THR A 79 -6.95 -12.30 24.41
C THR A 79 -6.82 -11.67 23.01
N GLN A 80 -6.61 -12.48 21.98
CA GLN A 80 -6.67 -11.96 20.61
C GLN A 80 -8.12 -11.67 20.23
N ILE A 81 -8.41 -10.43 19.85
CA ILE A 81 -9.75 -9.99 19.46
C ILE A 81 -9.89 -9.81 17.95
N PHE A 82 -8.76 -9.67 17.24
CA PHE A 82 -8.70 -9.60 15.78
C PHE A 82 -7.36 -10.17 15.25
N PRO A 83 -7.35 -10.94 14.13
CA PRO A 83 -8.51 -11.51 13.47
C PRO A 83 -9.25 -12.49 14.38
N ASN A 84 -10.50 -12.79 14.04
CA ASN A 84 -11.31 -13.76 14.79
C ASN A 84 -12.15 -14.61 13.81
N GLN A 85 -12.93 -15.55 14.34
CA GLN A 85 -13.74 -16.48 13.52
C GLN A 85 -14.76 -15.77 12.60
N TYR A 86 -15.17 -14.54 12.93
CA TYR A 86 -16.11 -13.74 12.15
C TYR A 86 -15.40 -12.80 11.18
N ASP A 87 -14.12 -12.48 11.44
CA ASP A 87 -13.30 -11.60 10.60
C ASP A 87 -11.86 -12.14 10.48
N PRO A 88 -11.62 -13.07 9.54
CA PRO A 88 -10.33 -13.73 9.41
C PRO A 88 -9.31 -12.97 8.55
N GLN A 89 -9.75 -12.03 7.70
CA GLN A 89 -8.82 -11.26 6.87
C GLN A 89 -8.05 -10.29 7.75
N ASN A 90 -6.73 -10.41 7.80
CA ASN A 90 -5.89 -9.50 8.58
C ASN A 90 -4.77 -8.80 7.78
N TYR A 91 -4.70 -8.98 6.47
CA TYR A 91 -3.75 -8.25 5.61
C TYR A 91 -4.37 -6.96 5.07
N PHE A 92 -3.74 -5.84 5.36
CA PHE A 92 -4.23 -4.51 4.99
C PHE A 92 -3.20 -3.73 4.19
N GLN A 93 -3.70 -2.84 3.34
CA GLN A 93 -2.91 -1.86 2.59
C GLN A 93 -2.68 -0.60 3.46
N PRO A 94 -1.83 0.34 3.05
CA PRO A 94 -1.65 1.60 3.78
C PRO A 94 -2.96 2.41 3.75
N CYS A 95 -3.64 2.53 4.88
CA CYS A 95 -4.85 3.33 5.05
C CYS A 95 -5.24 3.40 6.54
N THR A 96 -6.29 4.16 6.83
CA THR A 96 -7.03 4.09 8.09
C THR A 96 -8.19 3.10 7.95
N TYR A 97 -8.30 2.20 8.91
CA TYR A 97 -9.35 1.20 9.00
C TYR A 97 -10.09 1.32 10.32
N THR A 98 -11.37 0.97 10.29
CA THR A 98 -12.17 0.81 11.50
C THR A 98 -12.61 -0.64 11.59
N ILE A 99 -12.24 -1.30 12.68
CA ILE A 99 -12.80 -2.60 13.04
C ILE A 99 -14.15 -2.30 13.70
N THR A 100 -15.16 -2.22 12.84
CA THR A 100 -16.47 -1.68 13.22
C THR A 100 -17.54 -2.78 13.25
N PRO A 101 -18.38 -2.79 14.29
CA PRO A 101 -19.55 -3.66 14.39
C PRO A 101 -20.66 -3.16 13.47
N SER A 102 -20.64 -3.56 12.20
CA SER A 102 -21.87 -3.77 11.44
C SER A 102 -21.59 -4.68 10.25
N GLY A 103 -22.48 -5.64 10.02
CA GLY A 103 -22.43 -6.52 8.85
C GLY A 103 -21.62 -7.82 9.00
N LYS A 104 -20.70 -7.92 9.98
CA LYS A 104 -19.92 -9.17 10.23
C LYS A 104 -20.39 -10.01 11.41
N GLY A 105 -21.45 -9.60 12.11
CA GLY A 105 -22.08 -10.41 13.16
C GLY A 105 -21.36 -10.45 14.51
N TYR A 106 -20.38 -9.57 14.76
CA TYR A 106 -19.71 -9.43 16.06
C TYR A 106 -19.54 -7.96 16.45
N GLN A 107 -19.35 -7.72 17.75
CA GLN A 107 -19.06 -6.41 18.32
C GLN A 107 -18.15 -6.53 19.53
N PHE A 108 -17.29 -5.53 19.74
CA PHE A 108 -16.52 -5.41 20.97
C PHE A 108 -17.36 -4.68 22.01
N ARG A 109 -17.49 -5.27 23.20
CA ARG A 109 -18.28 -4.74 24.30
C ARG A 109 -17.46 -4.78 25.57
N LEU A 110 -17.49 -3.70 26.35
CA LEU A 110 -16.85 -3.69 27.67
C LEU A 110 -17.62 -4.63 28.62
N THR A 111 -16.92 -5.58 29.24
CA THR A 111 -17.54 -6.62 30.09
C THR A 111 -17.22 -6.50 31.57
N THR A 112 -16.16 -5.77 31.95
CA THR A 112 -15.73 -5.60 33.34
C THR A 112 -15.08 -4.26 33.58
#